data_AF-A0A4R5CSZ1-F1
#
_entry.id   AF-A0A4R5CSZ1-F1
#
_cell.length_a   1.000
_cell.length_b   1.000
_cell.length_c   1.000
_cell.angle_alpha   90.00
_cell.angle_beta   90.00
_cell.angle_gamma   90.00
#
_symmetry.space_group_name_H-M   'P 1'
#
loop_
_entity.id
_entity.type
_entity.pdbx_description
1 polymer ?
#
loop_
_entity_poly.entity_id
_entity_poly.type
_entity_poly.pdbx_seq_one_letter_code
_entity_poly.pdbx_strand_id
1 'polypeptide(L)'
;MTSISKENGIGKTSLKDWIRCYHEFGIEGLLPIQKNKNYSEAFKLKVLKTIESKSLSLSKACLIFNIPSGSTIRRWQGRYSKEGIA
;
A
#
# COMPACT_ATOMS: atom_id res chain seq x y z
N MET A 1 -4.83 24.46 4.65
CA MET A 1 -5.45 23.15 4.30
C MET A 1 -6.93 23.28 3.94
N THR A 2 -7.72 24.05 4.68
CA THR A 2 -9.16 24.26 4.46
C THR A 2 -9.50 25.01 3.17
N SER A 3 -8.75 26.05 2.80
CA SER A 3 -9.01 26.78 1.54
C SER A 3 -8.80 25.89 0.32
N ILE A 4 -7.63 25.24 0.19
CA ILE A 4 -7.31 24.35 -0.94
C ILE A 4 -8.30 23.18 -1.05
N SER A 5 -8.67 22.56 0.07
CA SER A 5 -9.67 21.48 0.11
C SER A 5 -11.04 21.96 -0.36
N LYS A 6 -11.48 23.15 0.06
CA LYS A 6 -12.78 23.73 -0.32
C LYS A 6 -12.80 24.18 -1.78
N GLU A 7 -11.71 24.78 -2.24
CA GLU A 7 -11.54 25.30 -3.60
C GLU A 7 -11.50 24.20 -4.66
N ASN A 8 -10.96 23.03 -4.32
CA ASN A 8 -10.87 21.88 -5.23
C ASN A 8 -11.95 20.82 -4.98
N GLY A 9 -12.86 21.03 -4.02
CA GLY A 9 -13.88 20.04 -3.65
C GLY A 9 -13.31 18.73 -3.08
N ILE A 10 -12.07 18.72 -2.60
CA ILE A 10 -11.38 17.53 -2.09
C ILE A 10 -11.64 17.38 -0.60
N GLY A 11 -12.00 16.17 -0.15
CA GLY A 11 -12.13 15.87 1.27
C GLY A 11 -10.83 16.13 2.04
N LYS A 12 -10.91 16.80 3.20
CA LYS A 12 -9.73 17.16 4.02
C LYS A 12 -8.85 15.95 4.36
N THR A 13 -9.46 14.79 4.59
CA THR A 13 -8.76 13.53 4.89
C THR A 13 -7.95 13.04 3.69
N SER A 14 -8.55 13.02 2.51
CA SER A 14 -7.86 12.62 1.27
C SER A 14 -6.68 13.53 0.96
N LEU A 15 -6.84 14.84 1.13
CA LEU A 15 -5.75 15.80 0.93
C LEU A 15 -4.61 15.57 1.94
N LYS A 16 -4.92 15.28 3.21
CA LYS A 16 -3.91 14.94 4.22
C LYS A 16 -3.17 13.65 3.87
N ASP A 17 -3.88 12.62 3.42
CA ASP A 17 -3.27 11.36 3.02
C ASP A 17 -2.35 11.54 1.81
N TRP A 18 -2.76 12.32 0.81
CA TRP A 18 -1.93 12.64 -0.35
C TRP A 18 -0.67 13.42 0.04
N ILE A 19 -0.79 14.43 0.91
CA ILE A 19 0.36 15.17 1.42
C ILE A 19 1.32 14.23 2.17
N ARG A 20 0.81 13.35 3.04
CA ARG A 20 1.63 12.37 3.75
C ARG A 20 2.35 11.43 2.78
N CYS A 21 1.63 10.87 1.82
CA CYS A 21 2.21 9.98 0.81
C CYS A 21 3.30 10.68 0.00
N TYR A 22 3.09 11.96 -0.37
CA TYR A 22 4.08 12.74 -1.10
C TYR A 22 5.33 13.03 -0.26
N HIS A 23 5.18 13.42 1.01
CA HIS A 23 6.33 13.66 1.88
C HIS A 23 7.18 12.41 2.13
N GLU A 24 6.54 11.24 2.21
CA GLU A 24 7.22 10.00 2.56
C GLU A 24 7.77 9.23 1.33
N PHE A 25 7.10 9.33 0.17
CA PHE A 25 7.41 8.53 -1.03
C PHE A 25 7.57 9.36 -2.31
N GLY A 26 7.49 10.69 -2.22
CA GLY A 26 7.54 11.57 -3.38
C GLY A 26 6.38 11.33 -4.35
N ILE A 27 6.65 11.52 -5.64
CA ILE A 27 5.66 11.37 -6.72
C ILE A 27 5.11 9.94 -6.79
N GLU A 28 5.91 8.93 -6.45
CA GLU A 28 5.49 7.52 -6.49
C GLU A 28 4.31 7.25 -5.55
N GLY A 29 4.27 7.92 -4.39
CA GLY A 29 3.16 7.82 -3.44
C GLY A 29 1.83 8.41 -3.92
N LEU A 30 1.85 9.16 -5.03
CA LEU A 30 0.67 9.76 -5.65
C LEU A 30 0.21 9.01 -6.92
N LEU A 31 0.95 7.98 -7.33
CA LEU A 31 0.58 7.22 -8.52
C LEU A 31 -0.75 6.49 -8.31
N PRO A 32 -1.58 6.38 -9.37
CA PRO A 32 -2.86 5.69 -9.27
C PRO A 32 -2.62 4.20 -8.96
N ILE A 33 -3.19 3.77 -7.83
CA ILE A 33 -3.20 2.36 -7.47
C ILE A 33 -4.31 1.67 -8.24
N GLN A 34 -3.95 0.69 -9.07
CA GLN A 34 -4.93 -0.13 -9.77
C GLN A 34 -5.72 -0.99 -8.78
N LYS A 35 -7.03 -0.81 -8.76
CA LYS A 35 -7.96 -1.66 -8.01
C LYS A 35 -8.12 -3.01 -8.73
N ASN A 36 -8.50 -4.05 -7.98
CA ASN A 36 -8.76 -5.40 -8.52
C ASN A 36 -7.59 -6.04 -9.26
N LYS A 37 -6.36 -5.66 -8.93
CA LYS A 37 -5.17 -6.26 -9.54
C LYS A 37 -5.08 -7.74 -9.13
N ASN A 38 -5.03 -8.62 -10.12
CA ASN A 38 -4.72 -10.02 -9.91
C ASN A 38 -3.21 -10.16 -9.72
N TYR A 39 -2.79 -10.46 -8.49
CA TYR A 39 -1.40 -10.71 -8.18
C TYR A 39 -1.08 -12.19 -8.38
N SER A 40 -0.04 -12.49 -9.16
CA SER A 40 0.48 -13.85 -9.28
C SER A 40 1.00 -14.36 -7.93
N GLU A 41 1.00 -15.66 -7.72
CA GLU A 41 1.52 -16.26 -6.48
C GLU A 41 3.01 -15.96 -6.27
N ALA A 42 3.80 -15.98 -7.34
CA ALA A 42 5.21 -15.59 -7.30
C ALA A 42 5.38 -14.13 -6.81
N PHE A 43 4.52 -13.21 -7.24
CA PHE A 43 4.55 -11.83 -6.76
C PHE A 43 4.19 -11.76 -5.28
N LYS A 44 3.13 -12.43 -4.84
CA LYS A 44 2.71 -12.44 -3.43
C LYS A 44 3.84 -12.95 -2.53
N LEU A 45 4.48 -14.06 -2.89
CA LEU A 45 5.63 -14.61 -2.16
C LEU A 45 6.81 -13.64 -2.11
N LYS A 46 7.14 -12.97 -3.23
CA LYS A 46 8.19 -11.95 -3.27
C LYS A 46 7.90 -10.81 -2.29
N VAL A 47 6.66 -10.32 -2.25
CA VAL A 47 6.23 -9.26 -1.31
C VAL A 47 6.41 -9.73 0.13
N LEU A 48 5.90 -10.90 0.49
CA LEU A 48 5.97 -11.43 1.85
C LEU A 48 7.42 -11.63 2.32
N LYS A 49 8.27 -12.25 1.50
CA LYS A 49 9.71 -12.42 1.81
C LYS A 49 10.44 -11.09 1.97
N THR A 50 10.08 -10.09 1.15
CA THR A 50 10.69 -8.75 1.27
C THR A 50 10.27 -8.06 2.56
N ILE A 51 9.00 -8.21 2.98
CA ILE A 51 8.52 -7.67 4.25
C ILE A 51 9.27 -8.26 5.42
N GLU A 52 9.46 -9.57 5.43
CA GLU A 52 10.18 -10.28 6.50
C GLU A 52 11.66 -9.90 6.53
N SER A 53 12.37 -10.04 5.41
CA SER A 53 13.81 -9.76 5.31
C SER A 53 14.18 -8.31 5.64
N LYS A 54 13.31 -7.35 5.32
CA LYS A 54 13.55 -5.92 5.57
C LYS A 54 12.75 -5.37 6.76
N SER A 55 12.03 -6.23 7.49
CA SER A 55 11.13 -5.87 8.60
C SER A 55 10.24 -4.66 8.26
N LEU A 56 9.65 -4.66 7.07
CA LEU A 56 8.85 -3.54 6.58
C LEU A 56 7.50 -3.45 7.28
N SER A 57 7.04 -2.24 7.58
CA SER A 57 5.65 -2.02 7.93
C SER A 57 4.74 -2.32 6.73
N LEU A 58 3.51 -2.77 7.00
CA LEU A 58 2.53 -3.05 5.94
C LEU A 58 2.26 -1.82 5.07
N SER A 59 2.22 -0.63 5.66
CA SER A 59 2.04 0.64 4.94
C SER A 59 3.20 0.87 3.95
N LYS A 60 4.44 0.68 4.39
CA LYS A 60 5.62 0.86 3.55
C LYS A 60 5.66 -0.18 2.42
N ALA A 61 5.30 -1.42 2.72
CA ALA A 61 5.18 -2.47 1.71
C ALA A 61 4.09 -2.17 0.67
N CYS A 62 2.96 -1.60 1.11
CA CYS A 62 1.90 -1.19 0.18
C CYS A 62 2.40 -0.16 -0.82
N LEU A 63 3.23 0.76 -0.40
CA LEU A 63 3.77 1.81 -1.26
C LEU A 63 4.83 1.25 -2.22
N ILE A 64 5.81 0.50 -1.72
CA ILE A 64 6.87 -0.11 -2.55
C ILE A 64 6.29 -1.03 -3.63
N PHE A 65 5.25 -1.79 -3.31
CA PHE A 65 4.68 -2.78 -4.22
C PHE A 65 3.41 -2.30 -4.93
N ASN A 66 3.02 -1.03 -4.75
CA ASN A 66 1.82 -0.42 -5.29
C ASN A 66 0.55 -1.26 -5.00
N ILE A 67 0.39 -1.67 -3.73
CA ILE A 67 -0.73 -2.45 -3.20
C ILE A 67 -1.70 -1.49 -2.50
N PRO A 68 -3.02 -1.57 -2.75
CA PRO A 68 -3.97 -0.58 -2.26
C PRO A 68 -4.17 -0.57 -0.75
N SER A 69 -3.91 -1.66 -0.05
CA SER A 69 -4.13 -1.74 1.40
C SER A 69 -3.32 -2.84 2.07
N GLY A 70 -2.87 -2.56 3.29
CA GLY A 70 -2.20 -3.55 4.15
C GLY A 70 -3.10 -4.75 4.47
N SER A 71 -4.43 -4.59 4.40
CA SER A 71 -5.36 -5.72 4.54
C SER A 71 -5.19 -6.78 3.44
N THR A 72 -4.77 -6.36 2.24
CA THR A 72 -4.49 -7.26 1.11
C THR A 72 -3.27 -8.12 1.42
N ILE A 73 -2.21 -7.52 1.95
CA ILE A 73 -0.99 -8.22 2.37
C ILE A 73 -1.30 -9.17 3.54
N ARG A 74 -2.08 -8.71 4.52
CA ARG A 74 -2.48 -9.53 5.68
C ARG A 74 -3.30 -10.76 5.27
N ARG A 75 -4.15 -10.62 4.26
CA ARG A 75 -4.88 -11.75 3.65
C ARG A 75 -3.92 -12.75 3.01
N TRP A 76 -2.84 -12.29 2.36
CA TRP A 76 -1.82 -13.19 1.83
C TRP A 76 -1.08 -13.90 2.96
N GLN A 77 -0.57 -13.16 3.97
CA GLN A 77 0.08 -13.76 5.14
C GLN A 77 -0.77 -14.88 5.75
N GLY A 78 -2.07 -14.63 5.95
CA GLY A 78 -2.99 -15.63 6.49
C GLY A 78 -3.25 -16.83 5.59
N ARG A 79 -3.19 -16.69 4.26
CA ARG A 79 -3.29 -17.83 3.32
C ARG A 79 -2.02 -18.66 3.34
N TYR A 80 -0.86 -18.03 3.18
CA TYR A 80 0.42 -18.72 3.12
C TYR A 80 0.78 -19.42 4.45
N SER A 81 0.40 -18.83 5.60
CA SER A 81 0.56 -19.48 6.91
C SER A 81 -0.34 -20.71 7.09
N LYS A 82 -1.54 -20.72 6.50
CA LYS A 82 -2.46 -21.88 6.56
C LYS A 82 -2.08 -22.99 5.57
N GLU A 83 -1.43 -22.63 4.47
CA GLU A 83 -1.00 -23.57 3.41
C GLU A 83 0.37 -24.20 3.69
N GLY A 84 0.99 -23.93 4.85
CA GLY A 84 2.18 -24.66 5.32
C GLY A 84 3.51 -24.23 4.70
N ILE A 85 3.56 -23.04 4.07
CA ILE A 85 4.83 -22.45 3.64
C ILE A 85 5.37 -21.64 4.83
N ALA A 86 5.90 -22.38 5.81
CA ALA A 86 6.78 -21.87 6.85
C ALA A 86 8.20 -21.72 6.30
#